data_AF-A0A077NU84-F1
#
_entry.id   AF-A0A077NU84-F1
#
_cell.length_a   1.000
_cell.length_b   1.000
_cell.length_c   1.000
_cell.angle_alpha   90.00
_cell.angle_beta   90.00
_cell.angle_gamma   90.00
#
_symmetry.space_group_name_H-M   'P 1'
#
loop_
_entity.id
_entity.type
_entity.pdbx_description
1 polymer ?
#
loop_
_entity_poly.entity_id
_entity_poly.type
_entity_poly.pdbx_seq_one_letter_code
_entity_poly.pdbx_strand_id
1 'polypeptide(L)'
;MAEVLNLNALKRMKLNHDPSPWAMCDNTFQKTISADMFPVSHWTYHSQRKLAEALGKTGSDEWYQHNVKTRPLLELGETEPYAPDELADIWLVVAGDLLSDDYRECISDVSEYDVSKLQFQAHFWEFGPGSFFQPHVDKPHKIVTHLMYLTDDWVPEMGGCLQLLRSADPKDVVVEIAPKKNTSAIIRRTDSAWHAVTSIPKEMQSVRKVLQVWFWDKPVV
;
A
#
# COMPACT_ATOMS: atom_id res chain seq x y z
N MET A 1 -21.19 -10.31 -8.30
CA MET A 1 -20.03 -11.23 -8.36
C MET A 1 -19.65 -11.59 -6.93
N ALA A 2 -19.08 -12.78 -6.67
CA ALA A 2 -18.67 -13.12 -5.32
C ALA A 2 -17.41 -12.32 -4.93
N GLU A 3 -17.47 -11.62 -3.81
CA GLU A 3 -16.38 -10.82 -3.23
C GLU A 3 -15.06 -11.60 -3.16
N VAL A 4 -13.96 -10.92 -3.42
CA VAL A 4 -12.57 -11.41 -3.28
C VAL A 4 -11.98 -10.88 -1.99
N LEU A 5 -12.24 -9.62 -1.64
CA LEU A 5 -11.88 -9.06 -0.32
C LEU A 5 -12.65 -9.77 0.78
N ASN A 6 -11.98 -9.98 1.91
CA ASN A 6 -12.58 -10.54 3.11
C ASN A 6 -13.01 -9.39 4.04
N LEU A 7 -14.14 -8.76 3.73
CA LEU A 7 -14.65 -7.63 4.53
C LEU A 7 -14.86 -8.01 6.00
N ASN A 8 -15.23 -9.26 6.28
CA ASN A 8 -15.35 -9.77 7.65
C ASN A 8 -14.01 -9.80 8.40
N ALA A 9 -12.90 -10.10 7.73
CA ALA A 9 -11.58 -10.03 8.35
C ALA A 9 -11.14 -8.57 8.55
N LEU A 10 -11.35 -7.72 7.54
CA LEU A 10 -11.03 -6.30 7.61
C LEU A 10 -11.80 -5.59 8.75
N LYS A 11 -13.11 -5.84 8.91
CA LYS A 11 -13.93 -5.28 10.00
C LYS A 11 -13.46 -5.70 11.41
N ARG A 12 -12.64 -6.75 11.54
CA ARG A 12 -12.07 -7.20 12.81
C ARG A 12 -10.70 -6.60 13.14
N MET A 13 -10.12 -5.83 12.21
CA MET A 13 -8.90 -5.10 12.48
C MET A 13 -9.09 -4.18 13.69
N LYS A 14 -8.06 -4.07 14.52
CA LYS A 14 -8.04 -3.17 15.67
C LYS A 14 -7.00 -2.10 15.43
N LEU A 15 -7.42 -0.83 15.52
CA LEU A 15 -6.53 0.29 15.41
C LEU A 15 -5.67 0.39 16.68
N ASN A 16 -4.36 0.35 16.50
CA ASN A 16 -3.37 0.68 17.49
C ASN A 16 -2.97 2.14 17.32
N HIS A 17 -2.74 2.87 18.41
CA HIS A 17 -2.34 4.28 18.36
C HIS A 17 -0.85 4.51 18.62
N ASP A 18 -0.10 3.45 18.92
CA ASP A 18 1.35 3.51 19.19
C ASP A 18 2.11 2.82 18.06
N PRO A 19 3.05 3.49 17.35
CA PRO A 19 3.50 4.88 17.53
C PRO A 19 2.56 5.95 16.94
N SER A 20 1.65 5.53 16.08
CA SER A 20 0.61 6.34 15.46
C SER A 20 -0.57 5.42 15.10
N PRO A 21 -1.72 5.93 14.65
CA PRO A 21 -2.84 5.09 14.20
C PRO A 21 -2.49 4.09 13.07
N TRP A 22 -2.46 2.79 13.38
CA TRP A 22 -2.23 1.71 12.43
C TRP A 22 -3.00 0.42 12.79
N ALA A 23 -3.27 -0.43 11.80
CA ALA A 23 -3.88 -1.73 12.03
C ALA A 23 -3.31 -2.78 11.06
N MET A 24 -3.46 -4.06 11.40
CA MET A 24 -3.08 -5.18 10.53
C MET A 24 -4.23 -6.18 10.40
N CYS A 25 -4.34 -6.82 9.24
CA CYS A 25 -5.29 -7.88 8.96
C CYS A 25 -4.55 -9.10 8.43
N ASP A 26 -4.91 -10.27 8.96
CA ASP A 26 -4.66 -11.54 8.29
C ASP A 26 -5.87 -11.92 7.43
N ASN A 27 -5.65 -12.68 6.36
CA ASN A 27 -6.69 -13.16 5.45
C ASN A 27 -7.46 -12.03 4.75
N THR A 28 -6.75 -11.02 4.25
CA THR A 28 -7.28 -9.86 3.50
C THR A 28 -8.18 -10.28 2.32
N PHE A 29 -7.86 -11.41 1.69
CA PHE A 29 -8.60 -12.01 0.59
C PHE A 29 -9.19 -13.35 1.03
N GLN A 30 -10.47 -13.57 0.71
CA GLN A 30 -11.16 -14.85 0.94
C GLN A 30 -11.02 -15.83 -0.23
N LYS A 31 -10.49 -15.35 -1.37
CA LYS A 31 -10.11 -16.17 -2.51
C LYS A 31 -8.59 -16.14 -2.69
N THR A 32 -8.05 -17.23 -3.24
CA THR A 32 -6.63 -17.31 -3.57
C THR A 32 -6.29 -16.35 -4.70
N ILE A 33 -5.40 -15.40 -4.42
CA ILE A 33 -4.77 -14.54 -5.42
C ILE A 33 -3.34 -15.04 -5.66
N SER A 34 -2.85 -14.99 -6.90
CA SER A 34 -1.50 -15.38 -7.29
C SER A 34 -0.76 -14.17 -7.85
N ALA A 35 0.55 -14.11 -7.61
CA ALA A 35 1.44 -13.12 -8.22
C ALA A 35 1.51 -13.23 -9.75
N ASP A 36 1.11 -14.36 -10.34
CA ASP A 36 1.04 -14.57 -11.80
C ASP A 36 -0.18 -13.89 -12.44
N MET A 37 -1.22 -13.66 -11.65
CA MET A 37 -2.39 -12.90 -12.13
C MET A 37 -2.09 -11.40 -12.19
N PHE A 38 -0.98 -10.96 -11.59
CA PHE A 38 -0.58 -9.55 -11.55
C PHE A 38 -0.25 -9.04 -12.96
N PRO A 39 -0.77 -7.87 -13.38
CA PRO A 39 -0.56 -7.38 -14.73
C PRO A 39 0.92 -7.15 -15.07
N VAL A 40 1.29 -7.41 -16.33
CA VAL A 40 2.69 -7.34 -16.82
C VAL A 40 2.98 -6.11 -17.67
N SER A 41 1.95 -5.37 -18.08
CA SER A 41 1.98 -4.19 -18.95
C SER A 41 1.73 -2.88 -18.17
N HIS A 42 1.98 -1.75 -18.82
CA HIS A 42 1.69 -0.39 -18.32
C HIS A 42 2.33 -0.02 -16.99
N TRP A 43 3.49 -0.59 -16.72
CA TRP A 43 4.29 -0.24 -15.57
C TRP A 43 5.10 1.02 -15.83
N THR A 44 5.02 1.95 -14.88
CA THR A 44 5.87 3.15 -14.86
C THR A 44 6.93 3.01 -13.79
N TYR A 45 8.20 3.10 -14.19
CA TYR A 45 9.32 3.17 -13.25
C TYR A 45 9.37 4.55 -12.60
N HIS A 46 9.57 4.58 -11.28
CA HIS A 46 9.74 5.81 -10.54
C HIS A 46 11.22 6.15 -10.44
N SER A 47 11.61 7.32 -10.94
CA SER A 47 12.93 7.89 -10.63
C SER A 47 12.92 8.48 -9.23
N GLN A 48 14.09 8.51 -8.57
CA GLN A 48 14.27 9.10 -7.23
C GLN A 48 13.65 10.50 -7.14
N ARG A 49 13.87 11.34 -8.17
CA ARG A 49 13.36 12.71 -8.23
C ARG A 49 11.85 12.79 -8.28
N LYS A 50 11.19 12.03 -9.17
CA LYS A 50 9.73 12.07 -9.30
C LYS A 50 9.04 11.57 -8.04
N LEU A 51 9.62 10.56 -7.36
CA LEU A 51 9.05 10.05 -6.13
C LEU A 51 9.29 10.99 -4.94
N ALA A 52 10.48 11.58 -4.83
CA ALA A 52 10.75 12.62 -3.84
C ALA A 52 9.79 13.81 -4.02
N GLU A 53 9.60 14.30 -5.25
CA GLU A 53 8.62 15.32 -5.60
C GLU A 53 7.18 14.86 -5.26
N ALA A 54 6.82 13.61 -5.61
CA ALA A 54 5.53 13.01 -5.27
C ALA A 54 5.30 12.81 -3.76
N LEU A 55 6.33 12.97 -2.92
CA LEU A 55 6.24 12.96 -1.45
C LEU A 55 6.53 14.34 -0.84
N GLY A 56 6.64 15.39 -1.66
CA GLY A 56 6.87 16.77 -1.22
C GLY A 56 8.29 17.04 -0.68
N LYS A 57 9.29 16.27 -1.13
CA LYS A 57 10.69 16.38 -0.73
C LYS A 57 11.55 16.93 -1.87
N THR A 58 12.45 17.85 -1.58
CA THR A 58 13.42 18.40 -2.54
C THR A 58 14.85 17.98 -2.17
N GLY A 59 15.58 17.41 -3.14
CA GLY A 59 17.05 17.34 -3.14
C GLY A 59 17.75 16.49 -2.07
N SER A 60 17.80 15.17 -2.23
CA SER A 60 19.06 14.40 -2.09
C SER A 60 18.91 13.00 -2.71
N ASP A 61 20.01 12.42 -3.18
CA ASP A 61 20.09 11.07 -3.79
C ASP A 61 19.90 9.92 -2.78
N GLU A 62 19.65 10.24 -1.50
CA GLU A 62 19.74 9.32 -0.35
C GLU A 62 18.37 8.81 0.16
N TRP A 63 17.24 9.32 -0.35
CA TRP A 63 15.92 8.98 0.19
C TRP A 63 15.40 7.59 -0.19
N TYR A 64 15.85 7.04 -1.33
CA TYR A 64 15.28 5.85 -1.97
C TYR A 64 16.30 5.05 -2.79
N GLN A 65 16.14 3.72 -2.84
CA GLN A 65 16.84 2.89 -3.84
C GLN A 65 15.95 2.51 -5.02
N HIS A 66 16.67 2.21 -6.10
CA HIS A 66 16.21 1.91 -7.45
C HIS A 66 15.27 0.69 -7.49
N ASN A 67 14.57 0.52 -8.62
CA ASN A 67 13.71 -0.64 -8.97
C ASN A 67 12.30 -0.66 -8.38
N VAL A 68 11.70 0.51 -8.16
CA VAL A 68 10.27 0.61 -7.85
C VAL A 68 9.50 1.02 -9.11
N LYS A 69 8.44 0.28 -9.42
CA LYS A 69 7.50 0.60 -10.50
C LYS A 69 6.06 0.47 -10.00
N THR A 70 5.16 1.21 -10.63
CA THR A 70 3.72 1.11 -10.35
C THR A 70 2.90 0.93 -11.61
N ARG A 71 1.72 0.33 -11.43
CA ARG A 71 0.65 0.31 -12.42
C ARG A 71 -0.67 0.64 -11.73
N PRO A 72 -1.50 1.55 -12.23
CA PRO A 72 -2.82 1.78 -11.67
C PRO A 72 -3.69 0.51 -11.78
N LEU A 73 -4.47 0.23 -10.73
CA LEU A 73 -5.69 -0.57 -10.83
C LEU A 73 -6.88 0.37 -10.99
N LEU A 74 -6.94 1.41 -10.15
CA LEU A 74 -7.89 2.51 -10.18
C LEU A 74 -7.11 3.82 -10.03
N GLU A 75 -7.22 4.70 -11.02
CA GLU A 75 -6.67 6.07 -10.95
C GLU A 75 -7.48 6.94 -10.00
N LEU A 76 -6.92 8.07 -9.59
CA LEU A 76 -7.53 8.94 -8.58
C LEU A 76 -8.92 9.44 -8.98
N GLY A 77 -9.93 8.99 -8.24
CA GLY A 77 -11.32 9.38 -8.43
C GLY A 77 -12.05 8.64 -9.54
N GLU A 78 -11.37 7.72 -10.24
CA GLU A 78 -11.98 6.90 -11.28
C GLU A 78 -12.80 5.74 -10.68
N THR A 79 -13.91 5.42 -11.33
CA THR A 79 -14.79 4.29 -10.96
C THR A 79 -14.62 3.09 -11.89
N GLU A 80 -13.80 3.22 -12.93
CA GLU A 80 -13.51 2.15 -13.88
C GLU A 80 -12.03 1.72 -13.75
N PRO A 81 -11.73 0.42 -13.81
CA PRO A 81 -10.35 -0.06 -13.75
C PRO A 81 -9.50 0.47 -14.90
N TYR A 82 -8.22 0.73 -14.64
CA TYR A 82 -7.26 1.10 -15.67
C TYR A 82 -6.90 -0.10 -16.57
N ALA A 83 -7.06 0.07 -17.89
CA ALA A 83 -6.85 -0.96 -18.91
C ALA A 83 -7.54 -2.30 -18.54
N PRO A 84 -8.90 -2.31 -18.45
CA PRO A 84 -9.64 -3.44 -17.89
C PRO A 84 -9.52 -4.71 -18.75
N ASP A 85 -9.39 -4.57 -20.07
CA ASP A 85 -9.22 -5.69 -21.01
C ASP A 85 -7.91 -6.48 -20.80
N GLU A 86 -6.96 -5.91 -20.04
CA GLU A 86 -5.67 -6.54 -19.72
C GLU A 86 -5.63 -7.11 -18.29
N LEU A 87 -6.71 -6.96 -17.52
CA LEU A 87 -6.83 -7.49 -16.17
C LEU A 87 -7.44 -8.89 -16.19
N ALA A 88 -6.84 -9.82 -15.44
CA ALA A 88 -7.53 -11.06 -15.10
C ALA A 88 -8.83 -10.75 -14.33
N ASP A 89 -9.86 -11.57 -14.52
CA ASP A 89 -11.20 -11.39 -13.92
C ASP A 89 -11.14 -11.11 -12.41
N ILE A 90 -10.21 -11.73 -11.69
CA ILE A 90 -10.07 -11.52 -10.25
C ILE A 90 -9.75 -10.07 -9.88
N TRP A 91 -8.97 -9.35 -10.70
CA TRP A 91 -8.65 -7.95 -10.45
C TRP A 91 -9.79 -7.01 -10.79
N LEU A 92 -10.64 -7.37 -11.76
CA LEU A 92 -11.89 -6.66 -12.01
C LEU A 92 -12.83 -6.78 -10.80
N VAL A 93 -12.91 -7.98 -10.20
CA VAL A 93 -13.67 -8.18 -8.96
C VAL A 93 -13.05 -7.43 -7.79
N VAL A 94 -11.72 -7.47 -7.61
CA VAL A 94 -11.03 -6.68 -6.56
C VAL A 94 -11.29 -5.18 -6.73
N ALA A 95 -11.25 -4.65 -7.96
CA ALA A 95 -11.60 -3.26 -8.22
C ALA A 95 -13.06 -2.95 -7.82
N GLY A 96 -14.00 -3.83 -8.16
CA GLY A 96 -15.39 -3.73 -7.72
C GLY A 96 -15.55 -3.74 -6.20
N ASP A 97 -14.86 -4.65 -5.51
CA ASP A 97 -14.88 -4.72 -4.04
C ASP A 97 -14.32 -3.42 -3.42
N LEU A 98 -13.20 -2.91 -3.95
CA LEU A 98 -12.57 -1.66 -3.49
C LEU A 98 -13.44 -0.42 -3.71
N LEU A 99 -14.27 -0.42 -4.75
CA LEU A 99 -15.20 0.67 -5.05
C LEU A 99 -16.52 0.58 -4.26
N SER A 100 -16.76 -0.54 -3.57
CA SER A 100 -18.01 -0.76 -2.84
C SER A 100 -18.16 0.15 -1.62
N ASP A 101 -19.42 0.47 -1.29
CA ASP A 101 -19.75 1.19 -0.06
C ASP A 101 -19.36 0.39 1.18
N ASP A 102 -19.49 -0.94 1.16
CA ASP A 102 -19.12 -1.82 2.28
C ASP A 102 -17.61 -1.76 2.58
N TYR A 103 -16.76 -1.65 1.55
CA TYR A 103 -15.34 -1.43 1.76
C TYR A 103 -15.05 -0.04 2.34
N ARG A 104 -15.74 1.01 1.86
CA ARG A 104 -15.60 2.37 2.43
C ARG A 104 -16.07 2.45 3.88
N GLU A 105 -17.19 1.81 4.21
CA GLU A 105 -17.69 1.69 5.59
C GLU A 105 -16.64 0.98 6.45
N CYS A 106 -16.14 -0.17 5.99
CA CYS A 106 -15.11 -0.92 6.69
C CYS A 106 -13.83 -0.09 6.96
N ILE A 107 -13.34 0.64 5.96
CA ILE A 107 -12.15 1.49 6.15
C ILE A 107 -12.48 2.66 7.07
N SER A 108 -13.69 3.21 7.01
CA SER A 108 -14.09 4.31 7.90
C SER A 108 -14.07 3.88 9.36
N ASP A 109 -14.63 2.72 9.65
CA ASP A 109 -14.69 2.14 10.99
C ASP A 109 -13.27 1.82 11.51
N VAL A 110 -12.48 1.07 10.73
CA VAL A 110 -11.16 0.60 11.17
C VAL A 110 -10.18 1.75 11.32
N SER A 111 -10.22 2.74 10.43
CA SER A 111 -9.33 3.91 10.52
C SER A 111 -9.83 4.96 11.51
N GLU A 112 -11.04 4.81 12.07
CA GLU A 112 -11.74 5.83 12.85
C GLU A 112 -11.75 7.20 12.13
N TYR A 113 -11.97 7.19 10.82
CA TYR A 113 -12.03 8.39 9.98
C TYR A 113 -13.04 8.17 8.85
N ASP A 114 -14.02 9.05 8.71
CA ASP A 114 -15.02 8.95 7.62
C ASP A 114 -14.36 9.16 6.24
N VAL A 115 -14.18 8.06 5.50
CA VAL A 115 -13.62 8.08 4.14
C VAL A 115 -14.67 8.11 3.03
N SER A 116 -15.97 8.16 3.38
CA SER A 116 -17.07 8.01 2.43
C SER A 116 -17.02 9.02 1.28
N LYS A 117 -16.58 10.26 1.56
CA LYS A 117 -16.50 11.37 0.58
C LYS A 117 -15.10 11.61 0.01
N LEU A 118 -14.11 10.82 0.43
CA LEU A 118 -12.73 11.00 -0.02
C LEU A 118 -12.55 10.44 -1.43
N GLN A 119 -11.68 11.10 -2.20
CA GLN A 119 -11.18 10.54 -3.44
C GLN A 119 -10.36 9.28 -3.14
N PHE A 120 -10.34 8.38 -4.10
CA PHE A 120 -9.83 7.04 -3.92
C PHE A 120 -8.93 6.69 -5.09
N GLN A 121 -7.81 6.03 -4.84
CA GLN A 121 -6.99 5.42 -5.88
C GLN A 121 -6.37 4.11 -5.38
N ALA A 122 -6.13 3.16 -6.28
CA ALA A 122 -5.54 1.88 -5.96
C ALA A 122 -4.47 1.52 -6.99
N HIS A 123 -3.21 1.41 -6.55
CA HIS A 123 -2.08 1.15 -7.45
C HIS A 123 -1.35 -0.10 -7.03
N PHE A 124 -1.01 -0.90 -8.03
CA PHE A 124 -0.03 -1.94 -7.90
C PHE A 124 1.37 -1.33 -7.77
N TRP A 125 2.14 -1.86 -6.83
CA TRP A 125 3.56 -1.53 -6.64
C TRP A 125 4.40 -2.79 -6.69
N GLU A 126 5.52 -2.71 -7.39
CA GLU A 126 6.56 -3.73 -7.39
C GLU A 126 7.87 -3.09 -6.92
N PHE A 127 8.46 -3.70 -5.89
CA PHE A 127 9.74 -3.33 -5.30
C PHE A 127 10.75 -4.40 -5.67
N GLY A 128 11.68 -4.05 -6.55
CA GLY A 128 12.78 -4.91 -6.95
C GLY A 128 13.98 -4.87 -6.01
N PRO A 129 15.05 -5.61 -6.33
CA PRO A 129 16.26 -5.70 -5.51
C PRO A 129 16.87 -4.32 -5.23
N GLY A 130 17.32 -4.11 -4.00
CA GLY A 130 17.82 -2.82 -3.50
C GLY A 130 16.74 -1.87 -2.98
N SER A 131 15.48 -1.98 -3.43
CA SER A 131 14.43 -1.02 -3.08
C SER A 131 14.26 -0.87 -1.57
N PHE A 132 14.06 0.37 -1.11
CA PHE A 132 13.70 0.74 0.26
C PHE A 132 12.97 2.08 0.27
N PHE A 133 12.28 2.38 1.37
CA PHE A 133 11.80 3.73 1.70
C PHE A 133 12.37 4.17 3.06
N GLN A 134 13.03 5.33 3.12
CA GLN A 134 13.43 5.94 4.39
C GLN A 134 12.21 6.34 5.23
N PRO A 135 12.38 6.57 6.54
CA PRO A 135 11.33 7.12 7.38
C PRO A 135 10.73 8.39 6.77
N HIS A 136 9.42 8.36 6.57
CA HIS A 136 8.65 9.49 6.09
C HIS A 136 7.26 9.49 6.69
N VAL A 137 6.59 10.64 6.59
CA VAL A 137 5.16 10.75 6.76
C VAL A 137 4.52 10.91 5.38
N ASP A 138 3.33 10.36 5.24
CA ASP A 138 2.55 10.52 4.02
C ASP A 138 2.20 12.00 3.75
N LYS A 139 1.86 12.31 2.50
CA LYS A 139 1.39 13.65 2.11
C LYS A 139 0.21 14.09 3.00
N PRO A 140 0.08 15.37 3.39
CA PRO A 140 -0.97 15.84 4.30
C PRO A 140 -2.39 15.46 3.87
N HIS A 141 -2.63 15.42 2.56
CA HIS A 141 -3.92 15.12 1.95
C HIS A 141 -4.19 13.63 1.72
N LYS A 142 -3.22 12.75 2.01
CA LYS A 142 -3.34 11.30 1.90
C LYS A 142 -3.74 10.72 3.25
N ILE A 143 -5.05 10.63 3.50
CA ILE A 143 -5.64 10.46 4.83
C ILE A 143 -5.50 9.02 5.37
N VAL A 144 -5.77 8.03 4.52
CA VAL A 144 -5.66 6.61 4.88
C VAL A 144 -4.90 5.87 3.79
N THR A 145 -3.93 5.06 4.20
CA THR A 145 -3.20 4.12 3.36
C THR A 145 -3.56 2.70 3.76
N HIS A 146 -3.98 1.86 2.82
CA HIS A 146 -4.18 0.42 3.02
C HIS A 146 -3.25 -0.35 2.07
N LEU A 147 -2.35 -1.15 2.64
CA LEU A 147 -1.35 -1.94 1.91
C LEU A 147 -1.76 -3.41 1.94
N MET A 148 -2.02 -4.03 0.78
CA MET A 148 -2.35 -5.45 0.67
C MET A 148 -1.20 -6.23 0.04
N TYR A 149 -0.60 -7.17 0.77
CA TYR A 149 0.61 -7.88 0.36
C TYR A 149 0.31 -9.14 -0.46
N LEU A 150 1.03 -9.29 -1.57
CA LEU A 150 0.67 -10.23 -2.64
C LEU A 150 1.76 -11.23 -3.01
N THR A 151 3.01 -11.03 -2.56
CA THR A 151 4.13 -11.92 -2.93
C THR A 151 4.13 -13.19 -2.08
N ASP A 152 4.09 -14.34 -2.75
CA ASP A 152 4.29 -15.66 -2.15
C ASP A 152 5.66 -15.80 -1.48
N ASP A 153 5.71 -16.58 -0.40
CA ASP A 153 6.94 -17.00 0.29
C ASP A 153 7.87 -15.87 0.75
N TRP A 154 7.35 -14.64 0.90
CA TRP A 154 8.13 -13.53 1.42
C TRP A 154 8.29 -13.64 2.94
N VAL A 155 9.55 -13.71 3.39
CA VAL A 155 9.91 -13.80 4.81
C VAL A 155 10.62 -12.51 5.28
N PRO A 156 10.57 -12.15 6.58
CA PRO A 156 11.16 -10.91 7.09
C PRO A 156 12.64 -10.70 6.72
N GLU A 157 13.41 -11.79 6.65
CA GLU A 157 14.84 -11.78 6.33
C GLU A 157 15.14 -11.30 4.90
N MET A 158 14.14 -11.28 4.02
CA MET A 158 14.23 -10.78 2.65
C MET A 158 14.10 -9.24 2.58
N GLY A 159 13.89 -8.56 3.71
CA GLY A 159 13.66 -7.12 3.75
C GLY A 159 12.28 -6.73 3.23
N GLY A 160 12.09 -5.47 2.83
CA GLY A 160 10.80 -4.97 2.36
C GLY A 160 9.71 -4.92 3.44
N CYS A 161 10.07 -5.06 4.72
CA CYS A 161 9.16 -4.92 5.86
C CYS A 161 8.69 -3.48 5.98
N LEU A 162 7.41 -3.28 6.29
CA LEU A 162 6.90 -1.98 6.72
C LEU A 162 7.35 -1.75 8.17
N GLN A 163 8.02 -0.64 8.43
CA GLN A 163 8.37 -0.21 9.79
C GLN A 163 7.52 0.98 10.19
N LEU A 164 7.03 0.99 11.42
CA LEU A 164 6.34 2.12 12.04
C LEU A 164 7.23 2.68 13.15
N LEU A 165 7.47 4.00 13.10
CA LEU A 165 8.47 4.68 13.93
C LEU A 165 7.84 5.78 14.78
N ARG A 166 8.46 6.14 15.91
CA ARG A 166 8.01 7.31 16.70
C ARG A 166 8.45 8.64 16.09
N SER A 167 9.50 8.64 15.28
CA SER A 167 10.09 9.84 14.71
C SER A 167 10.75 9.58 13.34
N ALA A 168 11.39 10.61 12.80
CA ALA A 168 12.16 10.52 11.56
C ALA A 168 13.48 9.73 11.71
N ASP A 169 13.89 9.37 12.93
CA ASP A 169 15.10 8.57 13.16
C ASP A 169 14.85 7.10 12.75
N PRO A 170 15.60 6.54 11.78
CA PRO A 170 15.46 5.15 11.36
C PRO A 170 15.65 4.11 12.47
N LYS A 171 16.21 4.48 13.62
CA LYS A 171 16.40 3.60 14.78
C LYS A 171 15.19 3.56 15.71
N ASP A 172 14.24 4.48 15.55
CA ASP A 172 13.09 4.67 16.44
C ASP A 172 11.90 3.76 16.06
N VAL A 173 12.20 2.53 15.66
CA VAL A 173 11.23 1.53 15.19
C VAL A 173 10.49 0.95 16.39
N VAL A 174 9.15 0.96 16.32
CA VAL A 174 8.27 0.37 17.33
C VAL A 174 7.66 -0.93 16.85
N VAL A 175 7.28 -0.97 15.57
CA VAL A 175 6.63 -2.12 14.94
C VAL A 175 7.29 -2.40 13.60
N GLU A 176 7.53 -3.67 13.32
CA GLU A 176 7.93 -4.14 12.00
C GLU A 176 6.91 -5.18 11.50
N ILE A 177 6.41 -4.96 10.29
CA ILE A 177 5.37 -5.78 9.66
C ILE A 177 5.96 -6.39 8.38
N ALA A 178 6.09 -7.71 8.39
CA ALA A 178 6.53 -8.47 7.22
C ALA A 178 5.45 -8.44 6.13
N PRO A 179 5.81 -8.29 4.84
CA PRO A 179 4.84 -8.21 3.74
C PRO A 179 4.38 -9.61 3.32
N LYS A 180 3.86 -10.38 4.28
CA LYS A 180 3.41 -11.76 4.06
C LYS A 180 2.17 -11.76 3.18
N LYS A 181 2.12 -12.66 2.19
CA LYS A 181 0.95 -12.82 1.33
C LYS A 181 -0.35 -12.95 2.13
N ASN A 182 -1.41 -12.33 1.60
CA ASN A 182 -2.76 -12.36 2.17
C ASN A 182 -2.85 -11.72 3.56
N THR A 183 -1.92 -10.80 3.84
CA THR A 183 -2.02 -9.88 4.98
C THR A 183 -2.08 -8.45 4.45
N SER A 184 -2.61 -7.55 5.28
CA SER A 184 -2.65 -6.13 4.96
C SER A 184 -2.41 -5.26 6.17
N ALA A 185 -1.97 -4.02 5.93
CA ALA A 185 -1.77 -3.02 6.95
C ALA A 185 -2.51 -1.72 6.59
N ILE A 186 -3.10 -1.07 7.58
CA ILE A 186 -3.68 0.26 7.46
C ILE A 186 -2.82 1.24 8.26
N ILE A 187 -2.56 2.41 7.67
CA ILE A 187 -1.96 3.56 8.34
C ILE A 187 -2.93 4.72 8.18
N ARG A 188 -3.41 5.31 9.28
CA ARG A 188 -4.10 6.61 9.22
C ARG A 188 -3.07 7.71 9.40
N ARG A 189 -3.10 8.66 8.47
CA ARG A 189 -2.18 9.78 8.43
C ARG A 189 -2.32 10.66 9.67
N THR A 190 -1.18 10.95 10.29
CA THR A 190 -0.95 12.02 11.27
C THR A 190 0.43 12.62 11.01
N ASP A 191 0.73 13.79 11.56
CA ASP A 191 2.05 14.42 11.38
C ASP A 191 3.20 13.65 12.07
N SER A 192 2.85 12.63 12.87
CA SER A 192 3.76 11.69 13.51
C SER A 192 3.61 10.26 13.01
N ALA A 193 2.87 10.01 11.93
CA ALA A 193 2.72 8.67 11.33
C ALA A 193 3.95 8.29 10.50
N TRP A 194 5.12 8.26 11.16
CA TRP A 194 6.39 7.92 10.54
C TRP A 194 6.45 6.45 10.18
N HIS A 195 6.79 6.18 8.94
CA HIS A 195 6.94 4.81 8.45
C HIS A 195 8.04 4.70 7.38
N ALA A 196 8.59 3.50 7.26
CA ALA A 196 9.68 3.16 6.35
C ALA A 196 9.44 1.79 5.72
N VAL A 197 10.22 1.46 4.70
CA VAL A 197 10.27 0.11 4.12
C VAL A 197 11.72 -0.37 4.16
N THR A 198 11.99 -1.48 4.84
CA THR A 198 13.36 -2.02 4.96
C THR A 198 13.94 -2.39 3.61
N SER A 199 15.26 -2.31 3.48
CA SER A 199 15.95 -2.58 2.23
C SER A 199 15.83 -4.05 1.82
N ILE A 200 15.40 -4.25 0.57
CA ILE A 200 15.49 -5.54 -0.10
C ILE A 200 16.96 -5.74 -0.53
N PRO A 201 17.61 -6.88 -0.22
CA PRO A 201 18.98 -7.15 -0.66
C PRO A 201 19.14 -7.01 -2.19
N LYS A 202 20.30 -6.54 -2.64
CA LYS A 202 20.55 -6.25 -4.08
C LYS A 202 20.68 -7.53 -4.92
N GLU A 203 21.06 -8.62 -4.28
CA GLU A 203 21.22 -9.95 -4.84
C GLU A 203 19.90 -10.72 -4.96
N MET A 204 18.81 -10.17 -4.40
CA MET A 204 17.49 -10.78 -4.45
C MET A 204 17.06 -11.02 -5.91
N GLN A 205 16.41 -12.14 -6.19
CA GLN A 205 15.88 -12.47 -7.52
C GLN A 205 14.36 -12.24 -7.60
N SER A 206 13.70 -12.21 -6.45
CA SER A 206 12.26 -12.00 -6.33
C SER A 206 11.93 -10.52 -6.11
N VAL A 207 10.68 -10.18 -6.42
CA VAL A 207 10.14 -8.83 -6.26
C VAL A 207 9.00 -8.81 -5.25
N ARG A 208 8.94 -7.76 -4.44
CA ARG A 208 7.86 -7.55 -3.47
C ARG A 208 6.72 -6.79 -4.14
N LYS A 209 5.55 -7.40 -4.20
CA LYS A 209 4.33 -6.88 -4.80
C LYS A 209 3.32 -6.51 -3.72
N VAL A 210 2.77 -5.31 -3.82
CA VAL A 210 1.75 -4.78 -2.91
C VAL A 210 0.73 -3.98 -3.71
N LEU A 211 -0.55 -4.16 -3.41
CA LEU A 211 -1.61 -3.25 -3.85
C LEU A 211 -1.76 -2.19 -2.77
N GLN A 212 -1.44 -0.94 -3.11
CA GLN A 212 -1.64 0.19 -2.21
C GLN A 212 -2.89 0.94 -2.59
N VAL A 213 -3.72 1.18 -1.59
CA VAL A 213 -4.96 1.93 -1.69
C VAL A 213 -4.80 3.18 -0.85
N TRP A 214 -5.19 4.32 -1.42
CA TRP A 214 -5.11 5.60 -0.72
C TRP A 214 -6.43 6.37 -0.82
N PHE A 215 -6.81 6.98 0.30
CA PHE A 215 -7.94 7.91 0.39
C PHE A 215 -7.42 9.34 0.55
N TRP A 216 -7.95 10.26 -0.25
CA TRP A 216 -7.50 11.65 -0.34
C TRP A 216 -8.64 12.64 -0.05
N ASP A 217 -8.36 13.68 0.74
CA ASP A 217 -9.32 14.77 1.03
C ASP A 217 -9.37 15.84 -0.08
N LYS A 218 -8.32 15.92 -0.89
CA LYS A 218 -8.22 16.81 -2.06
C LYS A 218 -7.45 16.09 -3.18
N PRO A 219 -7.68 16.49 -4.46
CA PRO A 219 -6.86 16.02 -5.55
C PRO A 219 -5.38 16.36 -5.30
N VAL A 220 -4.47 15.48 -5.72
CA VAL A 220 -3.04 15.78 -5.75
C VAL A 220 -2.85 16.88 -6.81
N VAL A 221 -2.66 18.13 -6.36
CA VAL A 221 -2.21 19.24 -7.21
C VAL A 221 -0.74 19.06 -7.56
#